data_AF-A0AAP2DD37-F1
#
_entry.id   AF-A0AAP2DD37-F1
#
_cell.length_a   1.000
_cell.length_b   1.000
_cell.length_c   1.000
_cell.angle_alpha   90.00
_cell.angle_beta   90.00
_cell.angle_gamma   90.00
#
_symmetry.space_group_name_H-M   'P 1'
#
loop_
_entity.id
_entity.type
_entity.pdbx_description
1 polymer ?
#
loop_
_entity_poly.entity_id
_entity_poly.type
_entity_poly.pdbx_seq_one_letter_code
_entity_poly.pdbx_strand_id
1 'polypeptide(L)'
;MEDDLMVKYGLKSLLPEPLRNLRQDGPGHATIARSIAQAQRIIEGQLYEIRLNLHQYAHFAERQRTILFNRRQDIFVSAESPTWEYKLLQHDLLWSYYMNDIAALREGIHWQRMAGKNPLHEFHKSSDAMFRQLMTDLEDKLDNAHTLDVSELQRKRPSSTWTYLVNDNPFKSPFVQLLGNIGYQVDLFAGPLLLLMRIFGWRKRR
;
A
#
# COMPACT_ATOMS: atom_id res chain seq x y z
N MET A 1 -11.94 32.88 -0.45
CA MET A 1 -12.04 31.85 0.60
C MET A 1 -11.14 30.72 0.16
N GLU A 2 -10.01 30.50 0.84
CA GLU A 2 -9.07 29.44 0.46
C GLU A 2 -9.79 28.09 0.53
N ASP A 3 -9.77 27.34 -0.56
CA ASP A 3 -10.47 26.06 -0.68
C ASP A 3 -9.91 25.07 0.36
N ASP A 4 -10.73 24.69 1.33
CA ASP A 4 -10.37 23.85 2.49
C ASP A 4 -9.77 22.50 2.06
N LEU A 5 -10.13 22.03 0.88
CA LEU A 5 -9.56 20.83 0.26
C LEU A 5 -8.09 21.01 -0.16
N MET A 6 -7.72 22.19 -0.68
CA MET A 6 -6.35 22.46 -1.15
C MET A 6 -5.35 22.50 0.00
N VAL A 7 -5.76 22.99 1.16
CA VAL A 7 -4.94 23.06 2.37
C VAL A 7 -4.88 21.68 3.05
N LYS A 8 -6.03 21.00 3.19
CA LYS A 8 -6.13 19.67 3.85
C LYS A 8 -5.26 18.59 3.20
N TYR A 9 -5.11 18.62 1.89
CA TYR A 9 -4.31 17.64 1.14
C TYR A 9 -2.93 18.17 0.70
N GLY A 10 -2.52 19.35 1.16
CA GLY A 10 -1.19 19.91 0.82
C GLY A 10 -0.99 20.19 -0.67
N LEU A 11 -2.08 20.33 -1.43
CA LEU A 11 -2.11 20.43 -2.90
C LEU A 11 -1.40 21.68 -3.43
N LYS A 12 -1.27 22.75 -2.62
CA LYS A 12 -0.43 23.91 -2.93
C LYS A 12 1.02 23.50 -3.26
N SER A 13 1.55 22.47 -2.61
CA SER A 13 2.93 22.01 -2.86
C SER A 13 3.10 21.29 -4.20
N LEU A 14 2.02 20.71 -4.74
CA LEU A 14 2.01 19.99 -6.01
C LEU A 14 1.79 20.91 -7.23
N LEU A 15 1.37 22.15 -6.98
CA LEU A 15 1.24 23.18 -8.01
C LEU A 15 2.61 23.82 -8.34
N PRO A 16 2.91 24.08 -9.63
CA PRO A 16 4.02 24.94 -10.03
C PRO A 16 4.03 26.28 -9.29
N GLU A 17 5.22 26.78 -8.91
CA GLU A 17 5.43 28.08 -8.26
C GLU A 17 4.54 29.24 -8.76
N PRO A 18 4.36 29.49 -10.07
CA PRO A 18 3.53 30.59 -10.55
C PRO A 18 2.03 30.46 -10.19
N LEU A 19 1.55 29.26 -9.86
CA LEU A 19 0.15 29.00 -9.53
C LEU A 19 -0.12 29.03 -8.01
N ARG A 20 0.93 29.00 -7.17
CA ARG A 20 0.81 28.96 -5.70
C ARG A 20 0.30 30.27 -5.09
N ASN A 21 0.60 31.39 -5.73
CA ASN A 21 0.39 32.74 -5.20
C ASN A 21 -0.67 33.55 -5.98
N LEU A 22 -1.44 32.92 -6.88
CA LEU A 22 -2.45 33.64 -7.67
C LEU A 22 -3.67 33.98 -6.82
N ARG A 23 -3.89 35.29 -6.66
CA ARG A 23 -5.07 35.87 -6.00
C ARG A 23 -6.31 35.57 -6.88
N GLN A 24 -7.33 34.92 -6.31
CA GLN A 24 -8.51 34.44 -7.05
C GLN A 24 -9.38 35.57 -7.64
N ASP A 25 -9.16 36.84 -7.25
CA ASP A 25 -10.08 37.95 -7.51
C ASP A 25 -9.64 38.91 -8.65
N GLY A 26 -8.79 38.48 -9.59
CA GLY A 26 -8.27 39.32 -10.69
C GLY A 26 -8.71 38.90 -12.11
N PRO A 27 -8.63 39.78 -13.11
CA PRO A 27 -8.98 39.47 -14.50
C PRO A 27 -7.95 38.53 -15.13
N GLY A 28 -8.16 37.23 -14.94
CA GLY A 28 -7.33 36.12 -15.45
C GLY A 28 -7.96 34.74 -15.24
N HIS A 29 -9.26 34.71 -14.90
CA HIS A 29 -9.98 33.54 -14.37
C HIS A 29 -9.95 32.33 -15.30
N ALA A 30 -9.94 32.52 -16.63
CA ALA A 30 -9.92 31.42 -17.59
C ALA A 30 -8.60 30.63 -17.58
N THR A 31 -7.45 31.30 -17.43
CA THR A 31 -6.14 30.62 -17.39
C THR A 31 -5.93 29.92 -16.05
N ILE A 32 -6.39 30.55 -14.96
CA ILE A 32 -6.38 29.96 -13.61
C ILE A 32 -7.30 28.73 -13.57
N ALA A 33 -8.53 28.84 -14.07
CA ALA A 33 -9.47 27.71 -14.13
C ALA A 33 -8.94 26.54 -14.97
N ARG A 34 -8.28 26.81 -16.10
CA ARG A 34 -7.61 25.76 -16.91
C ARG A 34 -6.50 25.07 -16.13
N SER A 35 -5.68 25.82 -15.40
CA SER A 35 -4.60 25.26 -14.59
C SER A 35 -5.11 24.42 -13.42
N ILE A 36 -6.21 24.84 -12.78
CA ILE A 36 -6.89 24.08 -11.72
C ILE A 36 -7.47 22.78 -12.30
N ALA A 37 -8.16 22.85 -13.43
CA ALA A 37 -8.73 21.67 -14.09
C ALA A 37 -7.64 20.67 -14.52
N GLN A 38 -6.48 21.16 -14.96
CA GLN A 38 -5.34 20.32 -15.27
C GLN A 38 -4.77 19.65 -14.01
N ALA A 39 -4.57 20.41 -12.93
CA ALA A 39 -4.11 19.86 -11.66
C ALA A 39 -5.06 18.78 -11.14
N GLN A 40 -6.38 19.06 -11.14
CA GLN A 40 -7.41 18.09 -10.75
C GLN A 40 -7.32 16.80 -11.55
N ARG A 41 -7.23 16.88 -12.89
CA ARG A 41 -7.09 15.70 -13.74
C ARG A 41 -5.85 14.87 -13.41
N ILE A 42 -4.72 15.51 -13.11
CA ILE A 42 -3.48 14.81 -12.72
C ILE A 42 -3.67 14.08 -11.39
N ILE A 43 -4.24 14.76 -10.39
CA ILE A 43 -4.46 14.20 -9.06
C ILE A 43 -5.45 13.04 -9.11
N GLU A 44 -6.54 13.18 -9.86
CA GLU A 44 -7.51 12.11 -10.08
C GLU A 44 -6.87 10.90 -10.74
N GLY A 45 -5.99 11.11 -11.73
CA GLY A 45 -5.20 10.05 -12.34
C GLY A 45 -4.32 9.32 -11.33
N GLN A 46 -3.56 10.04 -10.52
CA GLN A 46 -2.70 9.46 -9.47
C GLN A 46 -3.52 8.72 -8.40
N LEU A 47 -4.64 9.29 -7.96
CA LEU A 47 -5.56 8.65 -7.01
C LEU A 47 -6.12 7.35 -7.58
N TYR A 48 -6.51 7.34 -8.86
CA TYR A 48 -7.00 6.16 -9.54
C TYR A 48 -5.92 5.06 -9.57
N GLU A 49 -4.68 5.40 -9.94
CA GLU A 49 -3.57 4.44 -9.96
C GLU A 49 -3.25 3.87 -8.57
N ILE A 50 -3.24 4.70 -7.52
CA ILE A 50 -3.03 4.23 -6.14
C ILE A 50 -4.11 3.22 -5.76
N ARG A 51 -5.38 3.54 -6.03
CA ARG A 51 -6.51 2.63 -5.73
C ARG A 51 -6.42 1.34 -6.53
N LEU A 52 -6.06 1.41 -7.80
CA LEU A 52 -5.90 0.25 -8.66
C LEU A 52 -4.81 -0.68 -8.12
N ASN A 53 -3.64 -0.15 -7.78
CA ASN A 53 -2.56 -0.92 -7.19
C ASN A 53 -2.97 -1.57 -5.86
N LEU A 54 -3.59 -0.79 -4.96
CA LEU A 54 -4.07 -1.30 -3.68
C LEU A 54 -5.08 -2.43 -3.86
N HIS A 55 -6.02 -2.27 -4.79
CA HIS A 55 -6.98 -3.31 -5.14
C HIS A 55 -6.29 -4.57 -5.67
N GLN A 56 -5.30 -4.45 -6.56
CA GLN A 56 -4.59 -5.60 -7.11
C GLN A 56 -3.87 -6.42 -6.03
N TYR A 57 -3.17 -5.75 -5.11
CA TYR A 57 -2.51 -6.42 -3.98
C TYR A 57 -3.53 -7.06 -3.02
N ALA A 58 -4.58 -6.32 -2.67
CA ALA A 58 -5.62 -6.81 -1.77
C ALA A 58 -6.36 -8.02 -2.36
N HIS A 59 -6.71 -7.98 -3.65
CA HIS A 59 -7.41 -9.05 -4.34
C HIS A 59 -6.63 -10.37 -4.29
N PHE A 60 -5.29 -10.33 -4.43
CA PHE A 60 -4.48 -11.54 -4.34
C PHE A 60 -4.49 -12.15 -2.93
N ALA A 61 -4.24 -11.33 -1.91
CA ALA A 61 -4.28 -11.77 -0.51
C ALA A 61 -5.68 -12.28 -0.11
N GLU A 62 -6.75 -11.67 -0.62
CA GLU A 62 -8.13 -12.07 -0.36
C GLU A 62 -8.46 -13.46 -0.93
N ARG A 63 -7.91 -13.79 -2.11
CA ARG A 63 -8.04 -15.14 -2.67
C ARG A 63 -7.43 -16.20 -1.75
N GLN A 64 -6.25 -15.94 -1.22
CA GLN A 64 -5.57 -16.84 -0.27
C GLN A 64 -6.32 -16.92 1.07
N ARG A 65 -6.83 -15.79 1.57
CA ARG A 65 -7.69 -15.75 2.76
C ARG A 65 -8.91 -16.66 2.61
N THR A 66 -9.54 -16.67 1.43
CA THR A 66 -10.70 -17.52 1.14
C THR A 66 -10.34 -19.01 1.20
N ILE A 67 -9.17 -19.38 0.66
CA ILE A 67 -8.67 -20.77 0.72
C ILE A 67 -8.47 -21.21 2.18
N LEU A 68 -7.79 -20.40 2.98
CA LEU A 68 -7.57 -20.71 4.39
C LEU A 68 -8.86 -20.72 5.19
N PHE A 69 -9.78 -19.80 4.92
CA PHE A 69 -11.08 -19.79 5.56
C PHE A 69 -11.86 -21.09 5.33
N ASN A 70 -11.87 -21.60 4.09
CA ASN A 70 -12.53 -22.86 3.78
C ASN A 70 -11.86 -24.02 4.51
N ARG A 71 -10.52 -24.09 4.53
CA ARG A 71 -9.79 -25.15 5.23
C ARG A 71 -10.00 -25.10 6.75
N ARG A 72 -10.07 -23.90 7.32
CA ARG A 72 -10.44 -23.68 8.72
C ARG A 72 -11.83 -24.22 9.01
N GLN A 73 -12.78 -24.00 8.10
CA GLN A 73 -14.14 -24.52 8.22
C GLN A 73 -14.17 -26.04 8.16
N ASP A 74 -13.36 -26.67 7.30
CA ASP A 74 -13.25 -28.13 7.23
C ASP A 74 -12.74 -28.71 8.55
N ILE A 75 -11.71 -28.09 9.16
CA ILE A 75 -11.21 -28.46 10.49
C ILE A 75 -12.31 -28.35 11.53
N PHE A 76 -13.08 -27.26 11.50
CA PHE A 76 -14.17 -27.02 12.45
C PHE A 76 -15.34 -28.00 12.27
N VAL A 77 -15.70 -28.37 11.04
CA VAL A 77 -16.75 -29.38 10.79
C VAL A 77 -16.28 -30.77 11.22
N SER A 78 -14.98 -31.07 11.09
CA SER A 78 -14.36 -32.30 11.60
C SER A 78 -14.15 -32.34 13.13
N ALA A 79 -14.78 -31.42 13.89
CA ALA A 79 -14.56 -31.22 15.33
C ALA A 79 -14.99 -32.36 16.25
N GLU A 80 -15.43 -33.51 15.72
CA GLU A 80 -15.59 -34.74 16.49
C GLU A 80 -14.23 -35.27 17.01
N SER A 81 -13.11 -34.86 16.41
CA SER A 81 -11.77 -35.23 16.86
C SER A 81 -11.33 -34.43 18.10
N PRO A 82 -10.82 -35.06 19.17
CA PRO A 82 -10.38 -34.36 20.40
C PRO A 82 -9.23 -33.35 20.20
N THR A 83 -8.68 -33.26 18.99
CA THR A 83 -7.56 -32.38 18.62
C THR A 83 -7.98 -31.12 17.84
N TRP A 84 -9.27 -30.92 17.56
CA TRP A 84 -9.75 -29.82 16.72
C TRP A 84 -9.34 -28.43 17.23
N GLU A 85 -9.32 -28.24 18.56
CA GLU A 85 -8.89 -26.98 19.18
C GLU A 85 -7.42 -26.66 18.87
N TYR A 86 -6.54 -27.66 18.96
CA TYR A 86 -5.13 -27.53 18.59
C TYR A 86 -4.98 -27.13 17.13
N LYS A 87 -5.66 -27.89 16.25
CA LYS A 87 -5.61 -27.70 14.80
C LYS A 87 -6.06 -26.30 14.41
N LEU A 88 -7.14 -25.81 15.03
CA LEU A 88 -7.66 -24.47 14.81
C LEU A 88 -6.70 -23.39 15.30
N LEU A 89 -6.08 -23.57 16.48
CA LEU A 89 -5.10 -22.62 17.01
C LEU A 89 -3.87 -22.53 16.11
N GLN A 90 -3.31 -23.65 15.66
CA GLN A 90 -2.15 -23.65 14.76
C GLN A 90 -2.48 -22.98 13.43
N HIS A 91 -3.66 -23.26 12.88
CA HIS A 91 -4.16 -22.59 11.68
C HIS A 91 -4.19 -21.06 11.85
N ASP A 92 -4.83 -20.58 12.92
CA ASP A 92 -4.99 -19.15 13.17
C ASP A 92 -3.64 -18.45 13.48
N LEU A 93 -2.70 -19.14 14.15
CA LEU A 93 -1.34 -18.65 14.40
C LEU A 93 -0.52 -18.52 13.12
N LEU A 94 -0.49 -19.57 12.29
CA LEU A 94 0.24 -19.54 11.02
C LEU A 94 -0.31 -18.47 10.08
N TRP A 95 -1.63 -18.32 10.02
CA TRP A 95 -2.27 -17.23 9.28
C TRP A 95 -1.82 -15.84 9.77
N SER A 96 -1.73 -15.64 11.08
CA SER A 96 -1.24 -14.38 11.65
C SER A 96 0.19 -14.05 11.22
N TYR A 97 1.10 -15.03 11.29
CA TYR A 97 2.48 -14.86 10.83
C TYR A 97 2.55 -14.54 9.34
N TYR A 98 1.78 -15.25 8.52
CA TYR A 98 1.71 -14.96 7.09
C TYR A 98 1.21 -13.55 6.79
N MET A 99 0.18 -13.07 7.50
CA MET A 99 -0.31 -11.70 7.32
C MET A 99 0.74 -10.65 7.66
N ASN A 100 1.56 -10.90 8.68
CA ASN A 100 2.70 -10.07 9.00
C ASN A 100 3.75 -10.08 7.87
N ASP A 101 4.07 -11.25 7.32
CA ASP A 101 5.03 -11.39 6.23
C ASP A 101 4.55 -10.71 4.95
N ILE A 102 3.25 -10.78 4.64
CA ILE A 102 2.64 -10.07 3.51
C ILE A 102 2.68 -8.56 3.70
N ALA A 103 2.44 -8.07 4.92
CA ALA A 103 2.57 -6.65 5.21
C ALA A 103 4.01 -6.17 4.98
N ALA A 104 5.00 -6.90 5.49
CA ALA A 104 6.43 -6.60 5.29
C ALA A 104 6.83 -6.66 3.80
N LEU A 105 6.36 -7.68 3.06
CA LEU A 105 6.59 -7.80 1.62
C LEU A 105 6.03 -6.61 0.85
N ARG A 106 4.81 -6.17 1.20
CA ARG A 106 4.16 -5.01 0.56
C ARG A 106 4.94 -3.72 0.81
N GLU A 107 5.47 -3.52 2.01
CA GLU A 107 6.31 -2.36 2.33
C GLU A 107 7.64 -2.38 1.55
N GLY A 108 8.24 -3.57 1.39
CA GLY A 108 9.50 -3.75 0.67
C GLY A 108 9.39 -3.77 -0.85
N ILE A 109 8.18 -3.91 -1.42
CA ILE A 109 8.01 -4.16 -2.88
C ILE A 109 8.52 -3.02 -3.76
N HIS A 110 8.58 -1.82 -3.20
CA HIS A 110 9.06 -0.63 -3.87
C HIS A 110 10.54 -0.71 -4.28
N TRP A 111 11.37 -1.47 -3.55
CA TRP A 111 12.76 -1.73 -3.93
C TRP A 111 12.88 -2.53 -5.24
N GLN A 112 11.92 -3.43 -5.52
CA GLN A 112 11.88 -4.18 -6.78
C GLN A 112 11.61 -3.25 -7.97
N ARG A 113 10.80 -2.20 -7.78
CA ARG A 113 10.57 -1.18 -8.80
C ARG A 113 11.86 -0.42 -9.14
N MET A 114 12.65 -0.06 -8.11
CA MET A 114 13.94 0.61 -8.30
C MET A 114 14.96 -0.28 -9.02
N ALA A 115 14.85 -1.59 -8.87
CA ALA A 115 15.64 -2.58 -9.63
C ALA A 115 15.12 -2.83 -11.06
N GLY A 116 14.11 -2.07 -11.54
CA GLY A 116 13.56 -2.19 -12.89
C GLY A 116 12.62 -3.39 -13.10
N LYS A 117 12.24 -4.10 -12.04
CA LYS A 117 11.28 -5.22 -12.13
C LYS A 117 9.84 -4.74 -12.00
N ASN A 118 8.90 -5.57 -12.46
CA ASN A 118 7.47 -5.35 -12.22
C ASN A 118 7.10 -5.70 -10.76
N PRO A 119 6.72 -4.72 -9.92
CA PRO A 119 6.45 -4.94 -8.50
C PRO A 119 5.27 -5.88 -8.25
N LEU A 120 4.22 -5.78 -9.06
CA LEU A 120 3.03 -6.62 -8.90
C LEU A 120 3.37 -8.10 -9.16
N HIS A 121 4.19 -8.35 -10.18
CA HIS A 121 4.64 -9.71 -10.48
C HIS A 121 5.50 -10.29 -9.35
N GLU A 122 6.50 -9.53 -8.87
CA GLU A 122 7.37 -9.97 -7.78
C GLU A 122 6.59 -10.18 -6.46
N PHE A 123 5.55 -9.37 -6.22
CA PHE A 123 4.65 -9.54 -5.08
C PHE A 123 3.88 -10.85 -5.18
N HIS A 124 3.19 -11.10 -6.30
CA HIS A 124 2.45 -12.35 -6.49
C HIS A 124 3.34 -13.57 -6.36
N LYS A 125 4.54 -13.53 -6.97
CA LYS A 125 5.51 -14.62 -6.91
C LYS A 125 5.97 -14.91 -5.48
N SER A 126 6.36 -13.88 -4.74
CA SER A 126 6.86 -14.03 -3.36
C SER A 126 5.74 -14.43 -2.41
N SER A 127 4.55 -13.83 -2.55
CA SER A 127 3.37 -14.16 -1.75
C SER A 127 2.88 -15.59 -2.00
N ASP A 128 2.91 -16.08 -3.24
CA ASP A 128 2.59 -17.48 -3.55
C ASP A 128 3.57 -18.45 -2.86
N ALA A 129 4.87 -18.14 -2.91
CA ALA A 129 5.89 -18.96 -2.25
C ALA A 129 5.69 -19.01 -0.72
N MET A 130 5.46 -17.84 -0.10
CA MET A 130 5.14 -17.74 1.34
C MET A 130 3.87 -18.52 1.70
N PHE A 131 2.83 -18.43 0.86
CA PHE A 131 1.58 -19.13 1.08
C PHE A 131 1.73 -20.65 0.97
N ARG A 132 2.49 -21.15 -0.02
CA ARG A 132 2.79 -22.58 -0.12
C ARG A 132 3.53 -23.09 1.11
N GLN A 133 4.51 -22.32 1.60
CA GLN A 133 5.23 -22.68 2.82
C GLN A 133 4.28 -22.76 4.01
N LEU A 134 3.40 -21.77 4.20
CA LEU A 134 2.36 -21.83 5.24
C LEU A 134 1.50 -23.08 5.13
N MET A 135 1.08 -23.46 3.92
CA MET A 135 0.23 -24.64 3.71
C MET A 135 0.96 -25.93 4.07
N THR A 136 2.25 -26.05 3.73
CA THR A 136 3.10 -27.17 4.12
C THR A 136 3.28 -27.23 5.64
N ASP A 137 3.63 -26.10 6.27
CA ASP A 137 3.80 -26.02 7.73
C ASP A 137 2.50 -26.37 8.46
N LEU A 138 1.36 -25.94 7.91
CA LEU A 138 0.05 -26.29 8.45
C LEU A 138 -0.19 -27.79 8.38
N GLU A 139 0.03 -28.43 7.24
CA GLU A 139 -0.13 -29.88 7.07
C GLU A 139 0.73 -30.66 8.07
N ASP A 140 2.00 -30.31 8.20
CA ASP A 140 2.90 -30.92 9.18
C ASP A 140 2.38 -30.77 10.62
N LYS A 141 1.85 -29.61 10.99
CA LYS A 141 1.26 -29.39 12.33
C LYS A 141 -0.02 -30.19 12.54
N LEU A 142 -0.87 -30.30 11.52
CA LEU A 142 -2.13 -31.02 11.61
C LEU A 142 -1.93 -32.53 11.76
N ASP A 143 -0.93 -33.10 11.09
CA ASP A 143 -0.60 -34.52 11.16
C ASP A 143 0.02 -34.90 12.51
N ASN A 144 0.86 -34.03 13.06
CA ASN A 144 1.49 -34.25 14.37
C ASN A 144 0.57 -33.95 15.57
N ALA A 145 -0.64 -33.42 15.33
CA ALA A 145 -1.56 -32.99 16.39
C ALA A 145 -1.96 -34.10 17.39
N HIS A 146 -1.95 -35.36 16.95
CA HIS A 146 -2.34 -36.52 17.76
C HIS A 146 -1.34 -36.87 18.88
N THR A 147 -0.13 -36.31 18.82
CA THR A 147 0.96 -36.63 19.75
C THR A 147 1.03 -35.70 20.96
N LEU A 148 0.16 -34.68 21.03
CA LEU A 148 0.31 -33.55 21.95
C LEU A 148 -0.78 -33.52 23.04
N ASP A 149 -0.35 -33.17 24.25
CA ASP A 149 -1.24 -32.93 25.39
C ASP A 149 -1.97 -31.57 25.24
N VAL A 150 -3.29 -31.63 25.23
CA VAL A 150 -4.21 -30.48 25.08
C VAL A 150 -4.04 -29.47 26.22
N SER A 151 -3.51 -29.88 27.37
CA SER A 151 -3.32 -29.03 28.54
C SER A 151 -2.34 -27.85 28.29
N GLU A 152 -1.33 -28.03 27.42
CA GLU A 152 -0.38 -26.97 27.09
C GLU A 152 -1.02 -25.84 26.25
N LEU A 153 -2.09 -26.15 25.50
CA LEU A 153 -2.77 -25.19 24.63
C LEU A 153 -3.57 -24.16 25.40
N GLN A 154 -4.14 -24.52 26.55
CA GLN A 154 -4.90 -23.59 27.38
C GLN A 154 -4.04 -22.41 27.85
N ARG A 155 -2.72 -22.59 27.99
CA ARG A 155 -1.78 -21.52 28.33
C ARG A 155 -1.50 -20.53 27.19
N LYS A 156 -1.71 -20.91 25.93
CA LYS A 156 -1.36 -20.10 24.75
C LYS A 156 -2.55 -19.36 24.12
N ARG A 157 -3.74 -19.42 24.72
CA ARG A 157 -4.92 -18.69 24.21
C ARG A 157 -4.74 -17.18 24.38
N PRO A 158 -5.06 -16.35 23.37
CA PRO A 158 -5.04 -14.90 23.51
C PRO A 158 -6.07 -14.45 24.56
N SER A 159 -5.65 -13.65 25.54
CA SER A 159 -6.55 -13.18 26.62
C SER A 159 -7.54 -12.10 26.18
N SER A 160 -7.22 -11.33 25.13
CA SER A 160 -8.08 -10.30 24.53
C SER A 160 -7.76 -10.12 23.04
N THR A 161 -8.80 -10.03 22.21
CA THR A 161 -8.67 -9.69 20.78
C THR A 161 -9.37 -8.36 20.51
N TRP A 162 -8.61 -7.36 20.05
CA TRP A 162 -9.12 -6.03 19.72
C TRP A 162 -9.22 -5.85 18.22
N THR A 163 -10.39 -5.43 17.74
CA THR A 163 -10.62 -5.11 16.32
C THR A 163 -10.55 -3.61 16.13
N TYR A 164 -9.73 -3.15 15.18
CA TYR A 164 -9.58 -1.73 14.86
C TYR A 164 -9.67 -1.50 13.34
N LEU A 165 -10.16 -0.32 12.95
CA LEU A 165 -10.16 0.12 11.55
C LEU A 165 -8.85 0.88 11.27
N VAL A 166 -8.07 0.40 10.30
CA VAL A 166 -6.85 1.08 9.86
C VAL A 166 -7.21 2.15 8.84
N ASN A 167 -6.87 3.40 9.14
CA ASN A 167 -7.01 4.52 8.22
C ASN A 167 -5.63 4.93 7.70
N ASP A 168 -5.22 4.38 6.56
CA ASP A 168 -3.97 4.77 5.91
C ASP A 168 -4.12 6.10 5.16
N ASN A 169 -3.18 7.02 5.37
CA ASN A 169 -3.09 8.25 4.57
C ASN A 169 -1.93 8.12 3.57
N PRO A 170 -2.21 7.82 2.29
CA PRO A 170 -1.17 7.62 1.29
C PRO A 170 -0.34 8.90 1.07
N PHE A 171 -0.89 10.09 1.29
CA PHE A 171 -0.23 11.37 0.99
C PHE A 171 0.73 11.86 2.08
N LYS A 172 0.71 11.25 3.27
CA LYS A 172 1.63 11.60 4.37
C LYS A 172 2.92 10.78 4.35
N SER A 173 3.00 9.74 3.53
CA SER A 173 4.22 8.95 3.39
C SER A 173 5.27 9.72 2.57
N PRO A 174 6.49 9.96 3.10
CA PRO A 174 7.59 10.58 2.34
C PRO A 174 7.86 9.89 1.01
N PHE A 175 7.59 8.58 0.96
CA PHE A 175 7.77 7.74 -0.21
C PHE A 175 6.71 7.99 -1.30
N VAL A 176 5.46 8.29 -0.91
CA VAL A 176 4.40 8.68 -1.88
C VAL A 176 4.59 10.11 -2.36
N GLN A 177 5.23 11.00 -1.59
CA GLN A 177 5.66 12.30 -2.11
C GLN A 177 6.79 12.14 -3.14
N LEU A 178 7.66 11.16 -2.96
CA LEU A 178 8.71 10.80 -3.93
C LEU A 178 8.12 10.16 -5.21
N LEU A 179 7.10 9.31 -5.08
CA LEU A 179 6.35 8.74 -6.22
C LEU A 179 5.35 9.74 -6.84
N GLY A 180 4.82 10.70 -6.07
CA GLY A 180 3.85 11.71 -6.52
C GLY A 180 4.46 12.75 -7.45
N ASN A 181 5.78 12.79 -7.54
CA ASN A 181 6.52 13.50 -8.58
C ASN A 181 6.53 12.77 -9.94
N ILE A 182 5.80 11.66 -10.10
CA ILE A 182 5.56 11.00 -11.40
C ILE A 182 4.50 11.80 -12.17
N GLY A 183 4.93 12.96 -12.67
CA GLY A 183 4.16 13.93 -13.45
C GLY A 183 5.00 15.13 -13.86
N TYR A 184 6.07 15.41 -13.10
CA TYR A 184 7.22 16.16 -13.57
C TYR A 184 8.37 15.17 -13.76
N GLN A 185 8.46 14.59 -14.96
CA GLN A 185 9.78 14.45 -15.53
C GLN A 185 10.33 15.87 -15.66
N VAL A 186 10.96 16.39 -14.60
CA VAL A 186 12.07 17.30 -14.83
C VAL A 186 13.07 16.41 -15.52
N ASP A 187 13.03 16.40 -16.85
CA ASP A 187 13.98 15.67 -17.67
C ASP A 187 15.36 15.83 -17.02
N LEU A 188 16.07 14.72 -16.79
CA LEU A 188 17.43 14.77 -16.26
C LEU A 188 18.32 15.71 -17.10
N PHE A 189 17.90 16.00 -18.33
CA PHE A 189 18.50 16.94 -19.28
C PHE A 189 18.07 18.41 -19.12
N ALA A 190 16.92 18.71 -18.48
CA ALA A 190 16.43 20.08 -18.27
C ALA A 190 16.96 20.71 -16.96
N GLY A 191 17.29 19.90 -15.96
CA GLY A 191 17.85 20.35 -14.68
C GLY A 191 19.13 21.20 -14.82
N PRO A 192 20.13 20.75 -15.59
CA PRO A 192 21.35 21.53 -15.85
C PRO A 192 21.08 22.81 -16.67
N LEU A 193 20.08 22.78 -17.56
CA LEU A 193 19.74 23.88 -18.45
C LEU A 193 19.05 25.03 -17.70
N LEU A 194 18.18 24.71 -16.74
CA LEU A 194 17.57 25.70 -15.83
C LEU A 194 18.56 26.27 -14.82
N LEU A 195 19.53 25.47 -14.38
CA LEU A 195 20.65 25.93 -13.54
C LEU A 195 21.59 26.87 -14.33
N LEU A 196 21.90 26.55 -15.58
CA LEU A 196 22.65 27.42 -16.49
C LEU A 196 21.90 28.71 -16.82
N MET A 197 20.58 28.66 -17.04
CA MET A 197 19.75 29.86 -17.22
C MET A 197 19.71 30.75 -15.96
N ARG A 198 19.83 30.17 -14.76
CA ARG A 198 19.95 30.90 -13.48
C ARG A 198 21.33 31.53 -13.29
N ILE A 199 22.39 30.87 -13.75
CA ILE A 199 23.79 31.33 -13.63
C ILE A 199 24.13 32.41 -14.67
N PHE A 200 23.57 32.32 -15.89
CA PHE A 200 23.92 33.22 -17.00
C PHE A 200 23.02 34.44 -17.19
N GLY A 201 22.15 34.74 -16.22
CA GLY A 201 21.56 36.06 -16.06
C GLY A 201 20.68 36.54 -17.23
N TRP A 202 19.37 36.34 -17.11
CA TRP A 202 18.41 37.14 -17.86
C TRP A 202 18.30 38.53 -17.24
N ARG A 203 19.36 39.32 -17.45
CA ARG A 203 19.41 40.75 -17.12
C ARG A 203 19.11 41.55 -18.38
N LYS A 204 17.87 42.03 -18.52
CA LYS A 204 17.45 43.28 -19.18
C LYS A 204 15.92 43.26 -19.33
N ARG A 205 15.18 44.36 -19.19
CA ARG A 205 15.39 45.75 -18.73
C ARG A 205 13.96 46.35 -18.67
N ARG A 206 13.79 47.35 -17.80
CA ARG A 206 12.71 48.36 -17.72
C ARG A 206 11.50 48.21 -18.63
#